data_AF-A0A497QSI4-F1
#
_entry.id   AF-A0A497QSI4-F1
#
_cell.length_a   1.000
_cell.length_b   1.000
_cell.length_c   1.000
_cell.angle_alpha   90.00
_cell.angle_beta   90.00
_cell.angle_gamma   90.00
#
_symmetry.space_group_name_H-M   'P 1'
#
loop_
_entity.id
_entity.type
_entity.pdbx_description
1 polymer ?
#
loop_
_entity_poly.entity_id
_entity_poly.type
_entity_poly.pdbx_seq_one_letter_code
_entity_poly.pdbx_strand_id
1 'polypeptide(L)'
;MRNLASSDYWKKREDAATALVEISKKKEDEVVNEMILWAEDKDTPNIRRTASEGLRDVARKNPEKILPVIEKIKTGNSRYVRKSVAALLRMISKKNPEFVINLCRRWAKLNNKNTKLDNKTRDKEAVR
;
A
#
# COMPACT_ATOMS: atom_id res chain seq x y z
N MET A 1 1.11 18.73 -6.05
CA MET A 1 0.75 17.39 -5.53
C MET A 1 1.45 17.02 -4.24
N ARG A 2 2.80 16.98 -4.20
CA ARG A 2 3.54 16.55 -3.01
C ARG A 2 3.24 17.36 -1.73
N ASN A 3 3.07 18.69 -1.84
CA ASN A 3 2.69 19.55 -0.71
C ASN A 3 1.31 19.21 -0.11
N LEU A 4 0.37 18.74 -0.93
CA LEU A 4 -0.94 18.28 -0.45
C LEU A 4 -0.79 16.93 0.26
N ALA A 5 0.04 16.04 -0.29
CA ALA A 5 0.34 14.73 0.28
C ALA A 5 1.10 14.79 1.62
N SER A 6 1.93 15.81 1.82
CA SER A 6 2.67 16.01 3.08
C SER A 6 1.86 16.70 4.18
N SER A 7 0.73 17.33 3.85
CA SER A 7 -0.05 18.15 4.78
C SER A 7 -0.53 17.38 6.01
N ASP A 8 -0.54 18.03 7.18
CA ASP A 8 -1.13 17.49 8.40
C ASP A 8 -2.65 17.39 8.34
N TYR A 9 -3.29 18.20 7.49
CA TYR A 9 -4.73 18.13 7.28
C TYR A 9 -5.11 16.96 6.37
N TRP A 10 -5.89 16.02 6.91
CA TRP A 10 -6.15 14.74 6.25
C TRP A 10 -6.89 14.87 4.92
N LYS A 11 -7.83 15.83 4.78
CA LYS A 11 -8.57 16.00 3.52
C LYS A 11 -7.66 16.34 2.35
N LYS A 12 -6.66 17.22 2.56
CA LYS A 12 -5.66 17.55 1.52
C LYS A 12 -4.88 16.33 1.04
N ARG A 13 -4.63 15.37 1.94
CA ARG A 13 -3.97 14.10 1.57
C ARG A 13 -4.88 13.19 0.77
N GLU A 14 -6.17 13.13 1.11
CA GLU A 14 -7.16 12.38 0.32
C GLU A 14 -7.38 12.98 -1.07
N ASP A 15 -7.39 14.32 -1.17
CA ASP A 15 -7.46 15.02 -2.46
C ASP A 15 -6.23 14.66 -3.32
N ALA A 16 -5.04 14.64 -2.70
CA ALA A 16 -3.82 14.23 -3.39
C ALA A 16 -3.88 12.77 -3.87
N ALA A 17 -4.32 11.84 -3.02
CA ALA A 17 -4.46 10.44 -3.41
C ALA A 17 -5.50 10.27 -4.53
N THR A 18 -6.65 10.94 -4.43
CA THR A 18 -7.74 10.87 -5.42
C THR A 18 -7.29 11.42 -6.77
N ALA A 19 -6.60 12.57 -6.78
CA ALA A 19 -6.08 13.12 -8.02
C ALA A 19 -5.02 12.19 -8.67
N LEU A 20 -4.15 11.54 -7.89
CA LEU A 20 -3.21 10.54 -8.42
C LEU A 20 -3.92 9.35 -9.07
N VAL A 21 -5.01 8.87 -8.44
CA VAL A 21 -5.86 7.79 -8.99
C VAL A 21 -6.47 8.19 -10.34
N GLU A 22 -6.94 9.44 -10.46
CA GLU A 22 -7.50 9.92 -11.73
C GLU A 22 -6.43 10.10 -12.81
N ILE A 23 -5.26 10.64 -12.44
CA ILE A 23 -4.13 10.81 -13.37
C ILE A 23 -3.61 9.45 -13.86
N SER A 24 -3.51 8.45 -12.98
CA SER A 24 -2.99 7.13 -13.33
C SER A 24 -3.83 6.42 -14.41
N LYS A 25 -5.10 6.79 -14.58
CA LYS A 25 -5.94 6.25 -15.66
C LYS A 25 -5.41 6.59 -17.06
N LYS A 26 -4.67 7.69 -17.19
CA LYS A 26 -4.08 8.15 -18.46
C LYS A 26 -2.56 8.06 -18.48
N LYS A 27 -1.92 8.20 -17.32
CA LYS A 27 -0.46 8.31 -17.15
C LYS A 27 0.05 7.31 -16.13
N GLU A 28 -0.31 6.04 -16.33
CA GLU A 28 -0.06 4.97 -15.36
C GLU A 28 1.42 4.86 -14.97
N ASP A 29 2.31 4.70 -15.95
CA ASP A 29 3.72 4.45 -15.69
C ASP A 29 4.43 5.68 -15.07
N GLU A 30 4.06 6.89 -15.48
CA GLU A 30 4.54 8.13 -14.87
C GLU A 30 4.18 8.19 -13.38
N VAL A 31 2.92 7.90 -13.04
CA VAL A 31 2.46 7.90 -11.65
C VAL A 31 3.15 6.80 -10.85
N VAL A 32 3.26 5.58 -11.39
CA VAL A 32 3.96 4.47 -10.71
C VAL A 32 5.40 4.86 -10.39
N ASN A 33 6.14 5.41 -11.35
CA ASN A 33 7.52 5.84 -11.16
C ASN A 33 7.65 6.92 -10.08
N GLU A 34 6.77 7.91 -10.06
CA GLU A 34 6.76 8.94 -9.01
C GLU A 34 6.45 8.33 -7.64
N MET A 35 5.52 7.37 -7.56
CA MET A 35 5.17 6.72 -6.29
C MET A 35 6.28 5.80 -5.77
N ILE A 36 7.15 5.28 -6.63
CA ILE A 36 8.38 4.57 -6.21
C ILE A 36 9.28 5.52 -5.43
N LEU A 37 9.47 6.76 -5.90
CA LEU A 37 10.26 7.77 -5.20
C LEU A 37 9.61 8.16 -3.87
N TRP A 38 8.30 8.36 -3.85
CA TRP A 38 7.58 8.74 -2.63
C TRP A 38 7.56 7.62 -1.57
N ALA A 39 7.64 6.35 -1.99
CA ALA A 39 7.76 5.23 -1.06
C ALA A 39 9.08 5.22 -0.28
N GLU A 40 10.12 5.86 -0.81
CA GLU A 40 11.45 5.99 -0.19
C GLU A 40 11.57 7.19 0.74
N ASP A 41 10.56 8.06 0.79
CA ASP A 41 10.55 9.24 1.64
C ASP A 41 10.82 8.86 3.10
N LYS A 42 11.91 9.33 3.68
CA LYS A 42 12.35 8.91 5.02
C LYS A 42 11.57 9.64 6.11
N ASP A 43 11.24 10.90 5.87
CA ASP A 43 10.82 11.84 6.91
C ASP A 43 9.30 11.88 7.09
N THR A 44 8.54 11.68 6.02
CA THR A 44 7.11 11.99 6.00
C THR A 44 6.24 10.74 5.78
N PRO A 45 5.68 10.13 6.85
CA PRO A 45 4.73 9.02 6.72
C PRO A 45 3.52 9.32 5.82
N ASN A 46 3.07 10.58 5.78
CA ASN A 46 1.96 11.01 4.94
C ASN A 46 2.24 10.83 3.44
N ILE A 47 3.46 11.11 3.00
CA ILE A 47 3.89 10.93 1.61
C ILE A 47 3.91 9.45 1.25
N ARG A 48 4.55 8.61 2.08
CA ARG A 48 4.58 7.15 1.85
C ARG A 48 3.18 6.53 1.84
N ARG A 49 2.29 6.99 2.72
CA ARG A 49 0.89 6.53 2.75
C ARG A 49 0.18 6.90 1.45
N THR A 50 0.30 8.16 1.02
CA THR A 50 -0.26 8.65 -0.25
C THR A 50 0.28 7.87 -1.45
N ALA A 51 1.56 7.47 -1.42
CA ALA A 51 2.17 6.66 -2.48
C ALA A 51 1.42 5.33 -2.74
N SER A 52 0.95 4.68 -1.67
CA SER A 52 0.13 3.47 -1.81
C SER A 52 -1.33 3.75 -2.17
N GLU A 53 -1.91 4.82 -1.62
CA GLU A 53 -3.33 5.17 -1.82
C GLU A 53 -3.60 5.68 -3.25
N GLY A 54 -2.67 6.44 -3.81
CA GLY A 54 -2.74 7.00 -5.16
C GLY A 54 -2.70 5.96 -6.28
N LEU A 55 -2.30 4.72 -5.98
CA LEU A 55 -2.18 3.62 -6.95
C LEU A 55 -3.38 2.67 -6.97
N ARG A 56 -4.51 3.03 -6.34
CA ARG A 56 -5.68 2.14 -6.24
C ARG A 56 -6.24 1.69 -7.58
N ASP A 57 -6.23 2.55 -8.60
CA ASP A 57 -6.70 2.16 -9.95
C ASP A 57 -5.71 1.20 -10.62
N VAL A 58 -4.42 1.51 -10.58
CA VAL A 58 -3.34 0.65 -11.10
C VAL A 58 -3.37 -0.72 -10.43
N ALA A 59 -3.44 -0.76 -9.11
CA ALA A 59 -3.50 -2.00 -8.32
C ALA A 59 -4.68 -2.90 -8.69
N ARG A 60 -5.81 -2.31 -9.11
CA ARG A 60 -7.02 -3.04 -9.51
C ARG A 60 -6.86 -3.66 -10.90
N LYS A 61 -6.20 -2.95 -11.82
CA LYS A 61 -6.00 -3.37 -13.22
C LYS A 61 -4.82 -4.32 -13.36
N ASN A 62 -3.69 -3.96 -12.76
CA ASN A 62 -2.45 -4.70 -12.80
C ASN A 62 -1.73 -4.62 -11.42
N PRO A 63 -2.03 -5.55 -10.50
CA PRO A 63 -1.47 -5.54 -9.16
C PRO A 63 0.05 -5.75 -9.12
N GLU A 64 0.67 -6.29 -10.17
CA GLU A 64 2.12 -6.50 -10.20
C GLU A 64 2.89 -5.18 -10.35
N LYS A 65 2.34 -4.21 -11.10
CA LYS A 65 2.98 -2.89 -11.31
C LYS A 65 3.20 -2.09 -10.03
N ILE A 66 2.42 -2.35 -8.98
CA ILE A 66 2.55 -1.64 -7.71
C ILE A 66 3.56 -2.28 -6.75
N LEU A 67 4.07 -3.49 -7.06
CA LEU A 67 5.00 -4.22 -6.19
C LEU A 67 6.24 -3.39 -5.81
N PRO A 68 6.92 -2.68 -6.73
CA PRO A 68 8.09 -1.87 -6.38
C PRO A 68 7.81 -0.80 -5.31
N VAL A 69 6.56 -0.33 -5.23
CA VAL A 69 6.11 0.67 -4.25
C VAL A 69 5.78 0.00 -2.92
N ILE A 70 4.88 -0.99 -2.92
CA ILE A 70 4.42 -1.60 -1.66
C ILE A 70 5.50 -2.43 -0.99
N GLU A 71 6.46 -3.00 -1.73
CA GLU A 71 7.56 -3.73 -1.15
C GLU A 71 8.52 -2.84 -0.36
N LYS A 72 8.68 -1.56 -0.73
CA LYS A 72 9.46 -0.58 0.05
C LYS A 72 8.72 -0.19 1.35
N ILE A 73 7.40 -0.13 1.28
CA ILE A 73 6.57 0.40 2.36
C ILE A 73 6.25 -0.66 3.45
N LYS A 74 6.09 -1.93 3.06
CA LYS A 74 5.55 -3.01 3.91
C LYS A 74 6.24 -3.16 5.28
N THR A 75 7.55 -2.93 5.36
CA THR A 75 8.35 -3.16 6.57
C THR A 75 8.53 -1.90 7.41
N GLY A 76 8.06 -0.72 6.94
CA GLY A 76 8.29 0.55 7.59
C GLY A 76 7.71 0.66 9.01
N ASN A 77 8.27 1.53 9.85
CA ASN A 77 7.91 1.64 11.27
C ASN A 77 6.51 2.22 11.54
N SER A 78 5.97 3.03 10.63
CA SER A 78 4.67 3.68 10.81
C SER A 78 3.50 2.70 10.59
N ARG A 79 2.75 2.41 11.65
CA ARG A 79 1.52 1.59 11.58
C ARG A 79 0.48 2.21 10.64
N TYR A 80 0.38 3.53 10.60
CA TYR A 80 -0.51 4.25 9.69
C TYR A 80 -0.22 3.93 8.22
N VAL A 81 1.06 3.94 7.85
CA VAL A 81 1.50 3.59 6.49
C VAL A 81 1.30 2.10 6.21
N ARG A 82 1.60 1.20 7.15
CA ARG A 82 1.36 -0.24 6.95
C ARG A 82 -0.13 -0.57 6.75
N LYS A 83 -1.03 0.16 7.43
CA LYS A 83 -2.48 -0.01 7.26
C LYS A 83 -2.96 0.34 5.85
N SER A 84 -2.36 1.33 5.16
CA SER A 84 -2.76 1.65 3.79
C SER A 84 -2.36 0.55 2.81
N VAL A 85 -1.17 -0.06 2.98
CA VAL A 85 -0.77 -1.25 2.20
C VAL A 85 -1.75 -2.40 2.45
N ALA A 86 -2.10 -2.70 3.70
CA ALA A 86 -3.07 -3.75 4.01
C ALA A 86 -4.46 -3.46 3.39
N ALA A 87 -4.90 -2.21 3.40
CA ALA A 87 -6.15 -1.81 2.77
C ALA A 87 -6.13 -1.98 1.24
N LEU A 88 -4.99 -1.67 0.60
CA LEU A 88 -4.77 -1.88 -0.83
C LEU A 88 -4.79 -3.38 -1.17
N LEU A 89 -4.09 -4.22 -0.39
CA LEU A 89 -4.10 -5.67 -0.57
C LEU A 89 -5.50 -6.28 -0.38
N ARG A 90 -6.26 -5.82 0.62
CA ARG A 90 -7.66 -6.23 0.83
C ARG A 90 -8.56 -5.88 -0.36
N MET A 91 -8.28 -4.79 -1.06
CA MET A 91 -9.00 -4.43 -2.27
C MET A 91 -8.64 -5.37 -3.42
N ILE A 92 -7.35 -5.65 -3.63
CA ILE A 92 -6.87 -6.58 -4.66
C ILE A 92 -7.44 -7.98 -4.42
N SER A 93 -7.49 -8.44 -3.18
CA SER A 93 -7.94 -9.80 -2.82
C SER A 93 -9.38 -10.10 -3.22
N LYS A 94 -10.21 -9.07 -3.45
CA LYS A 94 -11.61 -9.24 -3.91
C LYS A 94 -11.69 -9.84 -5.31
N LYS A 95 -10.68 -9.62 -6.16
CA LYS A 95 -10.63 -10.14 -7.54
C LYS A 95 -9.45 -11.08 -7.76
N ASN A 96 -8.33 -10.82 -7.08
CA ASN A 96 -7.08 -11.57 -7.23
C ASN A 96 -6.61 -12.11 -5.86
N PRO A 97 -7.39 -13.01 -5.20
CA PRO A 97 -7.04 -13.53 -3.88
C PRO A 97 -5.71 -14.30 -3.87
N GLU A 98 -5.44 -15.10 -4.91
CA GLU A 98 -4.24 -15.93 -4.98
C GLU A 98 -2.95 -15.09 -5.07
N PHE A 99 -2.99 -13.98 -5.81
CA PHE A 99 -1.90 -13.00 -5.84
C PHE A 99 -1.56 -12.50 -4.43
N VAL A 100 -2.58 -12.11 -3.66
CA VAL A 100 -2.40 -11.58 -2.30
C VAL A 100 -1.91 -12.66 -1.35
N ILE A 101 -2.45 -13.88 -1.43
CA ILE A 101 -2.01 -15.03 -0.61
C ILE A 101 -0.54 -15.33 -0.88
N ASN A 102 -0.13 -15.41 -2.14
CA ASN A 102 1.25 -15.70 -2.52
C ASN A 102 2.21 -14.58 -2.09
N LEU A 103 1.81 -13.32 -2.26
CA LEU A 103 2.57 -12.17 -1.77
C LEU A 103 2.74 -12.21 -0.24
N CYS A 104 1.67 -12.45 0.52
CA CYS A 104 1.71 -12.56 1.97
C CYS A 104 2.57 -13.74 2.44
N ARG A 105 2.49 -14.91 1.77
CA ARG A 105 3.37 -16.07 2.04
C ARG A 105 4.85 -15.71 1.82
N ARG A 106 5.18 -14.98 0.74
CA ARG A 106 6.55 -14.48 0.51
C ARG A 106 7.00 -13.57 1.64
N TRP A 107 6.15 -12.63 2.05
CA TRP A 107 6.47 -11.66 3.11
C TRP A 107 6.58 -12.29 4.50
N ALA A 108 5.81 -13.35 4.78
CA ALA A 108 5.87 -14.09 6.04
C ALA A 108 7.20 -14.81 6.24
N LYS A 109 7.90 -15.17 5.15
CA LYS A 109 9.25 -15.74 5.19
C LYS A 109 10.33 -14.70 5.52
N LEU A 110 10.01 -13.41 5.46
CA LEU A 110 10.92 -12.37 5.91
C LEU A 110 10.97 -12.39 7.44
N ASN A 111 12.17 -12.43 8.02
CA ASN A 111 12.34 -12.35 9.48
C ASN A 111 12.12 -10.91 10.00
N ASN A 112 10.93 -10.35 9.75
CA ASN A 112 10.56 -8.99 10.14
C ASN A 112 9.21 -8.98 10.86
N LYS A 113 9.17 -8.36 12.05
CA LYS A 113 7.96 -8.29 12.90
C LYS A 113 6.73 -7.69 12.20
N ASN A 114 6.92 -6.83 11.22
CA ASN A 114 5.85 -6.14 10.49
C ASN A 114 5.27 -6.96 9.33
N THR A 115 5.93 -8.06 8.94
CA THR A 115 5.50 -8.93 7.83
C THR A 115 5.26 -10.37 8.27
N LYS A 116 5.52 -10.72 9.53
CA LYS A 116 5.15 -12.01 10.11
C LYS A 116 3.62 -12.16 10.09
N LEU A 117 3.16 -13.33 9.64
CA LEU A 117 1.80 -13.76 9.90
C LEU A 117 1.69 -14.04 11.39
N ASP A 118 0.92 -13.23 12.11
CA ASP A 118 0.56 -13.55 13.48
C ASP A 118 -0.47 -14.68 13.43
N ASN A 119 -0.02 -15.91 13.67
CA ASN A 119 -0.90 -17.07 13.72
C ASN A 119 -1.84 -17.07 14.95
N LYS A 120 -1.72 -16.09 15.86
CA LYS A 120 -2.54 -16.01 17.09
C LYS A 120 -4.04 -15.77 16.86
N THR A 121 -4.46 -15.46 15.64
CA THR A 121 -5.89 -15.23 15.33
C THR A 121 -6.60 -16.47 14.78
N ARG A 122 -5.90 -17.58 14.50
CA ARG A 122 -6.55 -18.82 14.01
C ARG A 122 -7.18 -19.69 15.10
N ASP A 123 -6.79 -19.50 16.37
CA ASP A 123 -7.27 -20.36 17.47
C ASP A 123 -8.52 -19.84 18.20
N LYS A 124 -9.12 -18.71 17.77
CA LYS A 124 -10.29 -18.12 18.45
C LYS A 124 -11.64 -18.34 17.77
N GLU A 125 -11.67 -18.95 16.58
CA GLU A 125 -12.93 -19.26 15.87
C GLU A 125 -13.16 -20.76 15.63
N ALA A 126 -12.29 -21.64 16.16
CA ALA A 126 -12.49 -23.10 16.13
C ALA A 126 -13.06 -23.68 17.44
N VAL A 127 -13.41 -22.82 18.40
CA VAL A 127 -14.10 -23.21 19.65
C VAL A 127 -15.25 -22.23 19.89
N ARG A 128 -16.30 -22.35 19.08
CA ARG A 128 -17.67 -21.96 19.46
C ARG A 128 -18.69 -22.60 18.52
#